data_AF-A0AAW0YIQ9-F1
#
_entry.id   AF-A0AAW0YIQ9-F1
#
_cell.length_a   1.000
_cell.length_b   1.000
_cell.length_c   1.000
_cell.angle_alpha   90.00
_cell.angle_beta   90.00
_cell.angle_gamma   90.00
#
_symmetry.space_group_name_H-M   'P 1'
#
loop_
_entity.id
_entity.type
_entity.pdbx_description
1 polymer ?
#
loop_
_entity_poly.entity_id
_entity_poly.type
_entity_poly.pdbx_seq_one_letter_code
_entity_poly.pdbx_strand_id
1 'polypeptide(L)'
;MMSIHQQLVRCAEDGDVAGVFEALEQGAEVDQVEEDPSNPLFSGRTALHYAACQGNLKVVRLLLQWNADVNRRSRRIDDDGGTPLHMAAYAGQVRVIKALIGAGANCEARDYK
;
A
#
# COMPACT_ATOMS: atom_id res chain seq x y z
N MET A 1 16.77 -15.28 0.09
CA MET A 1 17.12 -14.00 0.75
C MET A 1 15.97 -13.06 0.46
N MET A 2 15.39 -12.44 1.49
CA MET A 2 14.28 -11.50 1.34
C MET A 2 14.77 -10.27 0.57
N SER A 3 14.04 -9.79 -0.42
CA SER A 3 14.40 -8.56 -1.12
C SER A 3 14.05 -7.33 -0.29
N ILE A 4 14.71 -6.21 -0.56
CA ILE A 4 14.44 -4.93 0.11
C ILE A 4 12.99 -4.46 -0.09
N HIS A 5 12.41 -4.77 -1.25
CA HIS A 5 11.00 -4.51 -1.54
C HIS A 5 10.07 -5.37 -0.69
N GLN A 6 10.37 -6.66 -0.57
CA GLN A 6 9.62 -7.55 0.32
C GLN A 6 9.71 -7.05 1.76
N GLN A 7 10.87 -6.52 2.19
CA GLN A 7 11.04 -5.93 3.50
C GLN A 7 10.15 -4.70 3.69
N LEU A 8 10.14 -3.78 2.72
CA LEU A 8 9.26 -2.61 2.72
C LEU A 8 7.79 -3.01 2.88
N VAL A 9 7.32 -3.96 2.08
CA VAL A 9 5.93 -4.43 2.12
C VAL A 9 5.58 -5.04 3.47
N ARG A 10 6.42 -5.93 4.00
CA ARG A 10 6.19 -6.56 5.29
C ARG A 10 6.17 -5.55 6.44
N CYS A 11 7.14 -4.64 6.48
CA CYS A 11 7.15 -3.56 7.49
C CYS A 11 5.90 -2.68 7.37
N ALA A 12 5.41 -2.43 6.15
CA ALA A 12 4.20 -1.65 5.93
C ALA A 12 2.93 -2.36 6.41
N GLU A 13 2.84 -3.68 6.22
CA GLU A 13 1.76 -4.53 6.73
C GLU A 13 1.78 -4.63 8.26
N ASP A 14 2.95 -4.84 8.86
CA ASP A 14 3.14 -4.96 10.31
C ASP A 14 3.03 -3.61 11.05
N GLY A 15 3.09 -2.49 10.31
CA GLY A 15 3.03 -1.14 10.86
C GLY A 15 4.36 -0.63 11.43
N ASP A 16 5.46 -1.30 11.08
CA ASP A 16 6.83 -0.93 11.46
C ASP A 16 7.31 0.27 10.65
N VAL A 17 7.12 1.46 11.22
CA VAL A 17 7.55 2.74 10.61
C VAL A 17 9.07 2.81 10.44
N ALA A 18 9.84 2.24 11.38
CA ALA A 18 11.29 2.31 11.32
C ALA A 18 11.83 1.42 10.19
N GLY A 19 11.31 0.20 10.08
CA GLY A 19 11.65 -0.71 8.98
C GLY A 19 11.23 -0.18 7.61
N VAL A 20 10.07 0.49 7.51
CA VAL A 20 9.66 1.17 6.27
C VAL A 20 10.64 2.29 5.90
N PHE A 21 11.02 3.14 6.86
CA PHE A 21 11.97 4.22 6.63
C PHE A 21 13.34 3.68 6.18
N GLU A 22 13.85 2.67 6.87
CA GLU A 22 15.13 2.03 6.54
C GLU A 22 15.11 1.42 5.13
N ALA A 23 14.04 0.70 4.76
CA ALA A 23 13.94 0.10 3.44
C ALA A 23 13.93 1.16 2.33
N LEU A 24 13.24 2.30 2.54
CA LEU A 24 13.21 3.41 1.58
C LEU A 24 14.58 4.08 1.43
N GLU A 25 15.30 4.32 2.54
CA GLU A 25 16.67 4.86 2.53
C GLU A 25 17.67 3.94 1.82
N GLN A 26 17.49 2.63 1.96
CA GLN A 26 18.31 1.64 1.25
C GLN A 26 17.93 1.49 -0.24
N GLY A 27 16.94 2.26 -0.72
CA GLY A 27 16.57 2.34 -2.14
C GLY A 27 15.39 1.45 -2.55
N ALA A 28 14.54 1.03 -1.61
CA ALA A 28 13.27 0.38 -1.98
C ALA A 28 12.40 1.32 -2.83
N GLU A 29 11.87 0.79 -3.92
CA GLU A 29 10.91 1.52 -4.75
C GLU A 29 9.55 1.58 -4.03
N VAL A 30 9.13 2.79 -3.63
CA VAL A 30 7.92 3.02 -2.82
C VAL A 30 6.64 2.43 -3.44
N ASP A 31 6.57 2.44 -4.77
CA ASP A 31 5.41 2.04 -5.57
C ASP A 31 5.65 0.73 -6.36
N GLN A 32 6.73 0.02 -6.04
CA GLN A 32 6.90 -1.34 -6.56
C GLN A 32 5.77 -2.20 -6.02
N VAL A 33 5.24 -3.07 -6.88
CA VAL A 33 4.22 -4.02 -6.45
C VAL A 33 4.90 -5.29 -5.99
N GLU A 34 4.34 -5.92 -4.97
CA GLU A 34 4.74 -7.24 -4.55
C GLU A 34 4.39 -8.27 -5.63
N GLU A 35 5.36 -9.10 -5.99
CA GLU A 35 5.17 -10.23 -6.89
C GLU A 35 5.54 -11.50 -6.09
N ASP A 36 4.54 -12.12 -5.46
CA ASP A 36 4.69 -13.43 -4.84
C ASP A 36 4.07 -14.51 -5.75
N PRO A 37 4.90 -15.27 -6.51
CA PRO A 37 4.41 -16.33 -7.37
C PRO A 37 3.85 -17.53 -6.58
N SER A 38 4.17 -17.66 -5.29
CA SER A 38 3.67 -18.74 -4.43
C SER A 38 2.29 -18.42 -3.85
N ASN A 39 1.91 -17.14 -3.79
CA ASN A 39 0.62 -16.70 -3.31
C ASN A 39 0.02 -15.59 -4.20
N PRO A 40 -0.53 -15.95 -5.37
CA PRO A 40 -1.06 -15.00 -6.34
C PRO A 40 -2.16 -14.09 -5.77
N LEU A 41 -2.86 -14.56 -4.73
CA LEU A 41 -3.93 -13.83 -4.05
C LEU A 41 -3.44 -12.56 -3.34
N PHE A 42 -2.15 -12.44 -3.06
CA PHE A 42 -1.55 -11.25 -2.44
C PHE A 42 -0.59 -10.52 -3.38
N SER A 43 -0.40 -10.99 -4.61
CA SER A 43 0.44 -10.32 -5.61
C SER A 43 -0.24 -9.09 -6.23
N GLY A 44 0.56 -8.13 -6.69
CA GLY A 44 0.09 -6.95 -7.43
C GLY A 44 -0.29 -5.75 -6.55
N ARG A 45 0.02 -5.76 -5.25
CA ARG A 45 -0.24 -4.65 -4.31
C ARG A 45 1.06 -3.93 -3.94
N THR A 46 0.99 -2.63 -3.67
CA THR A 46 2.14 -1.85 -3.14
C THR A 46 2.12 -1.82 -1.62
N ALA A 47 3.22 -1.39 -0.99
CA ALA A 47 3.29 -1.17 0.46
C ALA A 47 2.14 -0.28 0.97
N LEU A 48 1.71 0.71 0.18
CA LEU A 48 0.60 1.60 0.53
C LEU A 48 -0.75 0.87 0.58
N HIS A 49 -0.99 -0.14 -0.26
CA HIS A 49 -2.20 -0.95 -0.20
C HIS A 49 -2.28 -1.75 1.11
N TYR A 50 -1.17 -2.37 1.51
CA TYR A 50 -1.08 -3.15 2.74
C TYR A 50 -1.25 -2.28 3.98
N ALA A 51 -0.48 -1.20 4.07
CA ALA A 51 -0.60 -0.25 5.18
C ALA A 51 -2.02 0.33 5.28
N ALA A 52 -2.68 0.55 4.14
CA ALA A 52 -4.03 1.06 4.09
C ALA A 52 -5.08 0.05 4.59
N CYS A 53 -4.97 -1.23 4.16
CA CYS A 53 -5.82 -2.33 4.63
C CYS A 53 -5.69 -2.55 6.14
N GLN A 54 -4.46 -2.54 6.65
CA GLN A 54 -4.17 -2.81 8.07
C GLN A 54 -4.44 -1.61 8.99
N GLY A 55 -4.73 -0.43 8.43
CA GLY A 55 -5.02 0.76 9.22
C GLY A 55 -3.79 1.46 9.79
N ASN A 56 -2.60 1.16 9.26
CA ASN A 56 -1.31 1.65 9.74
C ASN A 56 -1.08 3.12 9.34
N LEU A 57 -1.81 4.03 9.98
CA LEU A 57 -1.84 5.46 9.63
C LEU A 57 -0.45 6.12 9.57
N LYS A 58 0.46 5.76 10.48
CA LYS A 58 1.82 6.33 10.50
C LYS A 58 2.61 5.91 9.27
N VAL A 59 2.54 4.64 8.90
CA VAL A 59 3.16 4.11 7.68
C VAL A 59 2.54 4.75 6.45
N VAL A 60 1.20 4.84 6.37
CA VAL A 60 0.51 5.50 5.25
C VAL A 60 1.04 6.92 5.05
N ARG A 61 1.14 7.70 6.13
CA ARG A 61 1.69 9.06 6.06
C ARG A 61 3.14 9.10 5.60
N LEU A 62 3.97 8.16 6.08
CA LEU A 62 5.36 8.08 5.67
C LEU A 62 5.50 7.75 4.19
N LEU A 63 4.78 6.73 3.69
CA LEU A 63 4.79 6.36 2.27
C LEU A 63 4.33 7.52 1.38
N LEU A 64 3.29 8.25 1.78
CA LEU A 64 2.82 9.45 1.06
C LEU A 64 3.84 10.59 1.08
N GLN A 65 4.59 10.78 2.17
CA GLN A 65 5.71 11.74 2.22
C GLN A 65 6.85 11.34 1.28
N TRP A 66 7.00 10.05 1.00
CA TRP A 66 7.92 9.50 0.02
C TRP A 66 7.32 9.42 -1.39
N ASN A 67 6.29 10.21 -1.68
CA ASN A 67 5.63 10.31 -2.99
C ASN A 67 5.01 9.00 -3.50
N ALA A 68 4.59 8.10 -2.61
CA ALA A 68 3.77 6.95 -3.00
C ALA A 68 2.53 7.42 -3.78
N ASP A 69 2.25 6.78 -4.91
CA ASP A 69 1.05 7.05 -5.69
C ASP A 69 -0.21 6.61 -4.93
N VAL A 70 -0.90 7.60 -4.36
CA VAL A 70 -2.12 7.43 -3.57
C VAL A 70 -3.26 6.77 -4.37
N ASN A 71 -3.22 6.86 -5.70
CA ASN A 71 -4.20 6.30 -6.62
C ASN A 71 -3.69 5.05 -7.35
N ARG A 72 -2.53 4.51 -6.95
CA ARG A 72 -1.95 3.34 -7.61
C ARG A 72 -2.95 2.19 -7.57
N ARG A 73 -3.25 1.64 -8.73
CA ARG A 73 -4.17 0.50 -8.84
C ARG A 73 -3.41 -0.79 -8.61
N SER A 74 -4.01 -1.73 -7.88
CA SER A 74 -3.52 -3.09 -7.82
C SER A 74 -3.47 -3.72 -9.21
N ARG A 75 -2.49 -4.59 -9.46
CA ARG A 75 -2.44 -5.44 -10.66
C ARG A 75 -3.06 -6.82 -10.44
N ARG A 76 -3.69 -7.05 -9.29
CA ARG A 76 -4.32 -8.33 -8.95
C ARG A 76 -5.56 -8.56 -9.80
N ILE A 77 -5.71 -9.79 -10.28
CA ILE A 77 -6.83 -10.23 -11.11
C ILE A 77 -8.16 -10.20 -10.33
N ASP A 78 -8.17 -10.54 -9.03
CA ASP A 78 -9.42 -10.59 -8.24
C ASP A 78 -9.77 -9.29 -7.50
N ASP A 79 -8.81 -8.38 -7.30
CA ASP A 79 -9.10 -7.05 -6.71
C ASP A 79 -9.57 -6.04 -7.76
N ASP A 80 -9.59 -6.44 -9.04
CA ASP A 80 -10.01 -5.61 -10.17
C ASP A 80 -9.39 -4.20 -10.14
N GLY A 81 -8.12 -4.08 -9.75
CA GLY A 81 -7.45 -2.78 -9.71
C GLY A 81 -7.93 -1.84 -8.60
N GLY A 82 -8.37 -2.38 -7.47
CA GLY A 82 -8.57 -1.61 -6.25
C GLY A 82 -7.36 -0.73 -5.91
N THR A 83 -7.63 0.46 -5.41
CA THR A 83 -6.64 1.45 -4.94
C THR A 83 -6.39 1.29 -3.43
N PRO A 84 -5.38 1.96 -2.84
CA PRO A 84 -5.23 1.99 -1.38
C PRO A 84 -6.49 2.43 -0.64
N LEU A 85 -7.28 3.34 -1.25
CA LEU A 85 -8.54 3.79 -0.68
C LEU A 85 -9.60 2.68 -0.67
N HIS A 86 -9.69 1.85 -1.71
CA HIS A 86 -10.58 0.69 -1.73
C HIS A 86 -10.24 -0.27 -0.58
N MET A 87 -8.96 -0.56 -0.37
CA MET A 87 -8.50 -1.46 0.71
C MET A 87 -8.82 -0.90 2.09
N ALA A 88 -8.56 0.39 2.33
CA ALA A 88 -8.92 1.04 3.58
C ALA A 88 -10.44 1.07 3.81
N ALA A 89 -11.24 1.30 2.77
CA ALA A 89 -12.70 1.28 2.85
C ALA A 89 -13.24 -0.12 3.14
N TYR A 90 -12.75 -1.14 2.43
CA TYR A 90 -13.11 -2.54 2.65
C TYR A 90 -12.81 -2.99 4.08
N ALA A 91 -11.66 -2.60 4.64
CA ALA A 91 -11.26 -2.93 6.00
C ALA A 91 -11.83 -1.98 7.08
N GLY A 92 -12.60 -0.95 6.72
CA GLY A 92 -13.22 -0.01 7.67
C GLY A 92 -12.25 0.96 8.35
N GLN A 93 -11.09 1.24 7.75
CA GLN A 93 -10.00 2.01 8.36
C GLN A 93 -10.21 3.53 8.25
N VAL A 94 -11.18 4.06 9.01
CA VAL A 94 -11.64 5.47 8.92
C VAL A 94 -10.52 6.51 8.97
N ARG A 95 -9.51 6.32 9.84
CA ARG A 95 -8.40 7.28 9.97
C ARG A 95 -7.50 7.29 8.74
N VAL A 96 -7.27 6.13 8.14
CA VAL A 96 -6.51 5.99 6.90
C VAL A 96 -7.29 6.57 5.73
N ILE A 97 -8.59 6.28 5.62
CA ILE A 97 -9.48 6.85 4.58
C ILE A 97 -9.34 8.37 4.54
N LYS A 98 -9.45 9.03 5.70
CA LYS A 98 -9.30 10.49 5.81
C LYS A 98 -7.91 10.97 5.36
N ALA A 99 -6.86 10.23 5.69
CA ALA A 99 -5.49 10.59 5.31
C ALA A 99 -5.27 10.44 3.80
N LEU A 100 -5.76 9.36 3.18
CA LEU A 100 -5.68 9.12 1.74
C LEU A 100 -6.46 10.19 0.96
N ILE A 101 -7.70 10.49 1.36
CA ILE A 101 -8.49 11.57 0.75
C ILE A 101 -7.79 12.93 0.89
N GLY A 102 -7.25 13.22 2.08
CA GLY A 102 -6.47 14.44 2.31
C GLY A 102 -5.19 14.53 1.47
N ALA A 103 -4.69 13.40 0.98
CA ALA A 103 -3.54 13.32 0.08
C ALA A 103 -3.94 13.24 -1.41
N GLY A 104 -5.21 13.42 -1.76
CA GLY A 104 -5.68 13.45 -3.16
C GLY A 104 -6.11 12.09 -3.72
N ALA A 105 -6.43 11.11 -2.87
CA ALA A 105 -7.08 9.89 -3.32
C ALA A 105 -8.42 10.21 -4.00
N ASN A 106 -8.66 9.61 -5.17
CA ASN A 106 -9.93 9.72 -5.87
C ASN A 106 -10.99 8.84 -5.19
N CYS A 107 -11.94 9.45 -4.49
CA CYS A 107 -13.04 8.74 -3.84
C CYS A 107 -14.04 8.11 -4.82
N GLU A 108 -14.06 8.57 -6.06
CA GLU A 108 -14.90 8.06 -7.15
C GLU A 108 -14.13 7.06 -8.04
N ALA A 109 -12.92 6.66 -7.63
CA ALA A 109 -12.18 5.64 -8.36
C ALA A 109 -13.00 4.36 -8.39
N ARG A 110 -13.26 3.85 -9.60
CA ARG A 110 -13.88 2.54 -9.79
C ARG A 110 -12.80 1.48 -9.85
N ASP A 111 -13.02 0.32 -9.27
CA ASP A 111 -12.32 -0.90 -9.67
C ASP A 111 -12.69 -1.24 -11.14
N TYR A 112 -12.15 -2.31 -11.71
CA TYR A 112 -12.35 -2.70 -13.10
C TYR A 112 -13.72 -3.41 -13.34
N LYS A 113 -14.68 -3.29 -12.41
CA LYS A 113 -16.04 -3.85 -12.53
C LYS A 113 -17.10 -2.87 -13.05
#